data_AF-A0A537FQB4-F1
#
_entry.id   AF-A0A537FQB4-F1
#
_cell.length_a   1.000
_cell.length_b   1.000
_cell.length_c   1.000
_cell.angle_alpha   90.00
_cell.angle_beta   90.00
_cell.angle_gamma   90.00
#
_symmetry.space_group_name_H-M   'P 1'
#
loop_
_entity.id
_entity.type
_entity.pdbx_description
1 polymer ?
#
loop_
_entity_poly.entity_id
_entity_poly.type
_entity_poly.pdbx_seq_one_letter_code
_entity_poly.pdbx_strand_id
1 'polypeptide(L)'
;MRPERYAWLSVVAALATIALKTLAWWLTGSVGLLSDALESFVNLAAALLAVSMLRLAAAPPDEGHQYGHSKAEYFSAGIEGALIVLAAAGIFATALPRLIRPQPLETAVLGLGISAAATAINLAMALVLQRAGRRHHSITLEADGKHLMTDVWTSIGVIAGVALVFATGWLLLDPLVALAVAAYIIWTGVGLMRRSVSGLLDAAISRDEQNEITKLFTEY
;
A
#
# COMPACT_ATOMS: atom_id res chain seq x y z
N MET A 1 2.53 -26.18 -7.89
CA MET A 1 1.66 -25.30 -8.72
C MET A 1 2.55 -24.43 -9.60
N ARG A 2 2.10 -24.02 -10.79
CA ARG A 2 2.84 -23.03 -11.61
C ARG A 2 2.85 -21.67 -10.89
N PRO A 3 3.93 -20.86 -10.97
CA PRO A 3 4.03 -19.55 -10.31
C PRO A 3 2.84 -18.62 -10.58
N GLU A 4 2.32 -18.66 -11.82
CA GLU A 4 1.16 -17.87 -12.28
C GLU A 4 -0.11 -18.09 -11.43
N ARG A 5 -0.32 -19.31 -10.91
CA ARG A 5 -1.51 -19.60 -10.09
C ARG A 5 -1.45 -18.90 -8.72
N TYR A 6 -0.25 -18.70 -8.18
CA TYR A 6 -0.08 -17.99 -6.92
C TYR A 6 -0.37 -16.49 -7.07
N ALA A 7 0.00 -15.90 -8.21
CA ALA A 7 -0.34 -14.50 -8.51
C ALA A 7 -1.87 -14.29 -8.60
N TRP A 8 -2.59 -15.19 -9.29
CA TRP A 8 -4.05 -15.14 -9.33
C TRP A 8 -4.70 -15.33 -7.95
N LEU A 9 -4.16 -16.24 -7.13
CA LEU A 9 -4.61 -16.40 -5.74
C LEU A 9 -4.40 -15.11 -4.93
N SER A 10 -3.28 -14.42 -5.12
CA SER A 10 -2.98 -13.13 -4.47
C SER A 10 -4.01 -12.06 -4.87
N VAL A 11 -4.32 -11.92 -6.16
CA VAL A 11 -5.33 -10.96 -6.66
C VAL A 11 -6.73 -11.27 -6.10
N VAL A 12 -7.14 -12.54 -6.10
CA VAL A 12 -8.45 -12.94 -5.54
C VAL A 12 -8.50 -12.65 -4.04
N ALA A 13 -7.42 -12.92 -3.31
CA ALA A 13 -7.34 -12.60 -1.89
C ALA A 13 -7.42 -11.09 -1.64
N ALA A 14 -6.69 -10.28 -2.43
CA ALA A 14 -6.75 -8.81 -2.32
C ALA A 14 -8.17 -8.28 -2.56
N LEU A 15 -8.87 -8.77 -3.58
CA LEU A 15 -10.26 -8.39 -3.84
C LEU A 15 -11.20 -8.80 -2.69
N ALA A 16 -11.02 -10.01 -2.15
CA ALA A 16 -11.79 -10.48 -1.01
C ALA A 16 -11.53 -9.63 0.25
N THR A 17 -10.27 -9.29 0.55
CA THR A 17 -9.94 -8.48 1.72
C THR A 17 -10.40 -7.04 1.58
N ILE A 18 -10.32 -6.43 0.39
CA ILE A 18 -10.92 -5.13 0.11
C ILE A 18 -12.43 -5.15 0.37
N ALA A 19 -13.14 -6.17 -0.11
CA ALA A 19 -14.58 -6.29 0.10
C ALA A 19 -14.92 -6.44 1.59
N LEU A 20 -14.20 -7.28 2.32
CA LEU A 20 -14.39 -7.48 3.76
C LEU A 20 -14.07 -6.22 4.57
N LYS A 21 -12.96 -5.54 4.29
CA LYS A 21 -12.59 -4.29 4.97
C LYS A 21 -13.60 -3.17 4.69
N THR A 22 -14.05 -3.06 3.45
CA THR A 22 -15.10 -2.09 3.06
C THR A 22 -16.41 -2.39 3.80
N LEU A 23 -16.79 -3.67 3.92
CA LEU A 23 -17.95 -4.10 4.70
C LEU A 23 -17.78 -3.77 6.20
N ALA A 24 -16.60 -4.04 6.77
CA ALA A 24 -16.28 -3.72 8.16
C ALA A 24 -16.40 -2.22 8.45
N TRP A 25 -15.88 -1.38 7.56
CA TRP A 25 -16.06 0.07 7.63
C TRP A 25 -17.54 0.45 7.54
N TRP A 26 -18.25 -0.02 6.53
CA TRP A 26 -19.64 0.37 6.29
C TRP A 26 -20.56 0.03 7.46
N LEU A 27 -20.36 -1.14 8.09
CA LEU A 27 -21.14 -1.56 9.25
C LEU A 27 -20.79 -0.82 10.54
N THR A 28 -19.54 -0.35 10.68
CA THR A 28 -19.11 0.30 11.92
C THR A 28 -19.14 1.81 11.90
N GLY A 29 -19.10 2.36 10.69
CA GLY A 29 -18.76 3.74 10.46
C GLY A 29 -17.29 4.08 10.75
N SER A 30 -16.44 3.24 11.36
CA SER A 30 -15.10 3.64 11.86
C SER A 30 -14.21 4.30 10.80
N VAL A 31 -13.63 5.46 11.11
CA VAL A 31 -12.67 6.12 10.20
C VAL A 31 -11.35 5.35 10.14
N GLY A 32 -10.96 4.70 11.24
CA GLY A 32 -9.81 3.79 11.24
C GLY A 32 -10.00 2.67 10.21
N LEU A 33 -11.14 1.97 10.25
CA LEU A 33 -11.43 0.90 9.29
C LEU A 33 -11.60 1.41 7.86
N LEU A 34 -12.09 2.64 7.67
CA LEU A 34 -12.06 3.30 6.35
C LEU A 34 -10.64 3.45 5.81
N SER A 35 -9.70 3.89 6.66
CA SER A 35 -8.29 4.04 6.28
C SER A 35 -7.71 2.72 5.78
N ASP A 36 -7.93 1.63 6.53
CA ASP A 36 -7.44 0.29 6.19
C ASP A 36 -8.06 -0.25 4.88
N ALA A 37 -9.33 0.05 4.62
CA ALA A 37 -10.01 -0.29 3.36
C ALA A 37 -9.45 0.50 2.17
N LEU A 38 -9.27 1.82 2.31
CA LEU A 38 -8.73 2.68 1.28
C LEU A 38 -7.27 2.34 0.95
N GLU A 39 -6.45 2.04 1.96
CA GLU A 39 -5.07 1.58 1.78
C GLU A 39 -5.02 0.32 0.90
N SER A 40 -5.86 -0.68 1.21
CA SER A 40 -5.93 -1.92 0.43
C SER A 40 -6.37 -1.68 -1.02
N PHE A 41 -7.30 -0.75 -1.25
CA PHE A 41 -7.73 -0.36 -2.59
C PHE A 41 -6.61 0.32 -3.38
N VAL A 42 -5.90 1.27 -2.77
CA VAL A 42 -4.76 1.96 -3.38
C VAL A 42 -3.65 0.97 -3.71
N ASN A 43 -3.32 0.05 -2.82
CA ASN A 43 -2.29 -0.97 -3.03
C ASN A 43 -2.63 -1.85 -4.25
N LEU A 44 -3.88 -2.30 -4.38
CA LEU A 44 -4.30 -3.09 -5.55
C LEU A 44 -4.22 -2.27 -6.84
N ALA A 45 -4.71 -1.03 -6.83
CA ALA A 45 -4.65 -0.15 -8.00
C ALA A 45 -3.20 0.14 -8.42
N ALA A 46 -2.33 0.43 -7.45
CA ALA A 46 -0.91 0.65 -7.65
C ALA A 46 -0.21 -0.58 -8.22
N ALA A 47 -0.50 -1.78 -7.71
CA ALA A 47 0.07 -3.02 -8.21
C ALA A 47 -0.32 -3.29 -9.68
N LEU A 48 -1.58 -3.05 -10.05
CA LEU A 48 -2.05 -3.21 -11.43
C LEU A 48 -1.41 -2.20 -12.38
N LEU A 49 -1.27 -0.95 -11.94
CA LEU A 49 -0.56 0.08 -12.69
C LEU A 49 0.92 -0.25 -12.84
N ALA A 50 1.58 -0.69 -11.76
CA ALA A 50 2.98 -1.08 -11.77
C ALA A 50 3.25 -2.21 -12.76
N VAL A 51 2.41 -3.26 -12.78
CA VAL A 51 2.54 -4.34 -13.78
C VAL A 51 2.39 -3.81 -15.20
N SER A 52 1.46 -2.89 -15.43
CA SER A 52 1.23 -2.31 -16.75
C SER A 52 2.41 -1.44 -17.21
N MET A 53 2.95 -0.63 -16.29
CA MET A 53 4.07 0.26 -16.56
C MET A 53 5.41 -0.48 -16.67
N LEU A 54 5.62 -1.56 -15.91
CA LEU A 54 6.78 -2.43 -16.07
C LEU A 54 6.80 -3.12 -17.44
N ARG A 55 5.63 -3.55 -17.94
CA ARG A 55 5.52 -4.10 -19.29
C ARG A 55 5.84 -3.05 -20.36
N LEU A 56 5.40 -1.81 -20.16
CA LEU A 56 5.74 -0.71 -21.04
C LEU A 56 7.24 -0.39 -20.98
N ALA A 57 7.83 -0.34 -19.78
CA ALA A 57 9.25 -0.06 -19.57
C ALA A 57 10.18 -1.10 -20.19
N ALA A 58 9.75 -2.37 -20.22
CA ALA A 58 10.49 -3.47 -20.85
C ALA A 58 10.38 -3.49 -22.38
N ALA A 59 9.53 -2.64 -22.99
CA ALA A 59 9.39 -2.56 -24.44
C ALA A 59 10.68 -2.00 -25.09
N PRO A 60 11.10 -2.54 -26.25
CA PRO A 60 12.28 -2.04 -26.95
C PRO A 60 12.08 -0.57 -27.39
N PRO A 61 13.17 0.17 -27.63
CA PRO A 61 13.11 1.51 -28.22
C PRO A 61 12.39 1.51 -29.56
N ASP A 62 11.64 2.59 -29.83
CA ASP A 62 10.93 2.81 -31.09
C ASP A 62 11.24 4.19 -31.69
N GLU A 63 10.65 4.53 -32.83
CA GLU A 63 10.88 5.81 -33.52
C GLU A 63 10.49 7.02 -32.67
N GLY A 64 9.50 6.89 -31.78
CA GLY A 64 9.07 7.95 -30.87
C GLY A 64 9.90 8.03 -29.59
N HIS A 65 10.56 6.94 -29.21
CA HIS A 65 11.30 6.78 -27.95
C HIS A 65 12.66 6.10 -28.19
N GLN A 66 13.60 6.82 -28.77
CA GLN A 66 14.94 6.30 -29.11
C GLN A 66 15.74 5.82 -27.89
N TYR A 67 15.46 6.36 -26.71
CA TYR A 67 16.09 5.96 -25.43
C TYR A 67 15.29 4.87 -24.69
N GLY A 68 14.21 4.35 -25.29
CA GLY A 68 13.32 3.36 -24.70
C GLY A 68 12.27 3.95 -23.75
N HIS A 69 11.60 3.06 -23.01
CA HIS A 69 10.42 3.37 -22.21
C HIS A 69 10.66 3.27 -20.70
N SER A 70 11.91 3.19 -20.25
CA SER A 70 12.28 2.98 -18.84
C SER A 70 11.66 4.02 -17.88
N LYS A 71 11.43 5.25 -18.35
CA LYS A 71 10.78 6.31 -17.56
C LYS A 71 9.32 6.00 -17.16
N ALA A 72 8.67 5.01 -17.78
CA ALA A 72 7.33 4.56 -17.42
C ALA A 72 7.25 4.06 -15.96
N GLU A 73 8.34 3.50 -15.42
CA GLU A 73 8.39 3.05 -14.01
C GLU A 73 8.25 4.22 -13.03
N TYR A 74 8.96 5.33 -13.28
CA TYR A 74 8.84 6.54 -12.47
C TYR A 74 7.42 7.09 -12.55
N PHE A 75 6.81 7.09 -13.74
CA PHE A 75 5.43 7.54 -13.90
C PHE A 75 4.44 6.69 -13.07
N SER A 76 4.63 5.37 -13.02
CA SER A 76 3.83 4.48 -12.16
C SER A 76 3.94 4.86 -10.68
N ALA A 77 5.17 5.07 -10.19
CA ALA A 77 5.41 5.48 -8.82
C ALA A 77 4.78 6.85 -8.50
N GLY A 78 4.78 7.78 -9.46
CA GLY A 78 4.13 9.08 -9.34
C GLY A 78 2.61 8.96 -9.17
N ILE A 79 1.96 8.12 -9.99
CA ILE A 79 0.52 7.87 -9.89
C ILE A 79 0.17 7.18 -8.58
N GLU A 80 0.93 6.15 -8.17
CA GLU A 80 0.74 5.49 -6.88
C GLU A 80 0.81 6.51 -5.73
N GLY A 81 1.84 7.36 -5.72
CA GLY A 81 1.99 8.41 -4.72
C GLY A 81 0.81 9.38 -4.71
N ALA A 82 0.26 9.72 -5.88
CA ALA A 82 -0.92 10.56 -6.00
C ALA A 82 -2.19 9.87 -5.46
N LEU A 83 -2.41 8.58 -5.76
CA LEU A 83 -3.53 7.80 -5.24
C LEU A 83 -3.48 7.69 -3.71
N ILE A 84 -2.28 7.49 -3.15
CA ILE A 84 -2.02 7.48 -1.71
C ILE A 84 -2.44 8.81 -1.08
N VAL A 85 -2.01 9.95 -1.65
CA VAL A 85 -2.35 11.28 -1.14
C VAL A 85 -3.85 11.56 -1.25
N LEU A 86 -4.50 11.14 -2.35
CA LEU A 86 -5.95 11.27 -2.52
C LEU A 86 -6.74 10.46 -1.49
N ALA A 87 -6.33 9.21 -1.24
CA ALA A 87 -6.95 8.36 -0.22
C ALA A 87 -6.80 8.99 1.17
N ALA A 88 -5.61 9.49 1.51
CA ALA A 88 -5.37 10.17 2.77
C ALA A 88 -6.21 11.45 2.91
N ALA A 89 -6.35 12.25 1.85
CA ALA A 89 -7.24 13.42 1.85
C ALA A 89 -8.71 13.03 2.13
N GLY A 90 -9.17 11.89 1.61
CA GLY A 90 -10.48 11.30 1.93
C GLY A 90 -10.62 10.92 3.41
N ILE A 91 -9.57 10.36 4.01
CA ILE A 91 -9.52 10.07 5.45
C ILE A 91 -9.58 11.36 6.26
N PHE A 92 -8.82 12.40 5.91
CA PHE A 92 -8.91 13.70 6.57
C PHE A 92 -10.31 14.30 6.49
N ALA A 93 -10.93 14.28 5.30
CA ALA A 93 -12.27 14.81 5.08
C ALA A 93 -13.35 14.13 5.92
N THR A 94 -13.17 12.84 6.24
CA THR A 94 -14.11 12.06 7.06
C THR A 94 -13.78 12.10 8.56
N ALA A 95 -12.50 12.16 8.93
CA ALA A 95 -12.04 12.17 10.31
C ALA A 95 -12.19 13.54 10.99
N LEU A 96 -11.94 14.63 10.28
CA LEU A 96 -11.93 15.99 10.85
C LEU A 96 -13.31 16.40 11.42
N PRO A 97 -14.44 16.16 10.73
CA PRO A 97 -15.77 16.44 11.30
C PRO A 97 -16.08 15.61 12.56
N ARG A 98 -15.52 14.40 12.67
CA ARG A 98 -15.73 13.51 13.82
C ARG A 98 -15.01 13.93 15.09
N LEU A 99 -13.96 14.75 14.97
CA LEU A 99 -13.36 15.40 16.13
C LEU A 99 -14.32 16.42 16.76
N ILE A 100 -15.12 17.10 15.95
CA ILE A 100 -16.07 18.12 16.41
C ILE A 100 -17.37 17.46 16.88
N ARG A 101 -17.84 16.43 16.17
CA ARG A 101 -19.06 15.68 16.49
C ARG A 101 -18.75 14.18 16.57
N PRO A 102 -18.28 13.69 17.73
CA PRO A 102 -18.00 12.28 17.92
C PRO A 102 -19.25 11.44 17.69
N GLN A 103 -19.10 10.36 16.94
CA GLN A 103 -20.17 9.40 16.68
C GLN A 103 -19.79 8.05 17.30
N PRO A 104 -20.73 7.33 17.91
CA PRO A 104 -20.47 5.99 18.41
C PRO A 104 -20.17 5.04 17.27
N LEU A 105 -19.31 4.04 17.53
CA LEU A 105 -19.05 2.96 16.58
C LEU A 105 -20.22 1.97 16.62
N GLU A 106 -20.94 1.84 15.51
CA GLU A 106 -22.04 0.89 15.39
C GLU A 106 -21.49 -0.54 15.24
N THR A 107 -22.10 -1.55 15.87
CA THR A 107 -21.68 -2.96 15.70
C THR A 107 -20.16 -3.23 15.71
N ALA A 108 -19.40 -2.50 16.54
CA ALA A 108 -17.93 -2.47 16.51
C ALA A 108 -17.29 -3.87 16.59
N VAL A 109 -17.84 -4.77 17.42
CA VAL A 109 -17.38 -6.16 17.57
C VAL A 109 -17.45 -6.92 16.24
N LEU A 110 -18.55 -6.77 15.50
CA LEU A 110 -18.76 -7.47 14.24
C LEU A 110 -17.83 -6.92 13.15
N GLY A 111 -17.68 -5.60 13.04
CA GLY A 111 -16.74 -5.00 12.09
C GLY A 111 -15.27 -5.33 12.40
N LEU A 112 -14.86 -5.30 13.66
CA LEU A 112 -13.54 -5.76 14.09
C LEU A 112 -13.31 -7.23 13.74
N GLY A 113 -14.32 -8.09 13.93
CA GLY A 113 -14.26 -9.48 13.52
C GLY A 113 -14.08 -9.68 12.01
N ILE A 114 -14.79 -8.90 11.19
CA ILE A 114 -14.66 -8.92 9.73
C ILE A 114 -13.27 -8.43 9.29
N SER A 115 -12.79 -7.33 9.85
CA SER A 115 -11.45 -6.79 9.54
C SER A 115 -10.33 -7.76 10.01
N ALA A 116 -10.50 -8.42 11.16
CA ALA A 116 -9.59 -9.48 11.61
C ALA A 116 -9.59 -10.69 10.66
N ALA A 117 -10.75 -11.09 10.14
CA ALA A 117 -10.84 -12.15 9.13
C ALA A 117 -10.14 -11.75 7.82
N ALA A 118 -10.33 -10.51 7.34
CA ALA A 118 -9.61 -9.98 6.19
C ALA A 118 -8.09 -9.99 6.41
N THR A 119 -7.66 -9.56 7.60
CA THR A 119 -6.23 -9.56 7.99
C THR A 119 -5.67 -10.98 8.05
N ALA A 120 -6.43 -11.95 8.56
CA ALA A 120 -6.03 -13.36 8.58
C ALA A 120 -5.89 -13.94 7.16
N ILE A 121 -6.74 -13.55 6.21
CA ILE A 121 -6.61 -13.93 4.79
C ILE A 121 -5.30 -13.37 4.21
N ASN A 122 -5.02 -12.08 4.42
CA ASN A 122 -3.75 -11.48 3.96
C ASN A 122 -2.54 -12.17 4.59
N LEU A 123 -2.58 -12.50 5.89
CA LEU A 123 -1.51 -13.21 6.58
C LEU A 123 -1.31 -14.62 6.00
N ALA A 124 -2.38 -15.37 5.81
CA ALA A 124 -2.31 -16.70 5.22
C ALA A 124 -1.69 -16.64 3.82
N MET A 125 -2.12 -15.68 3.00
CA MET A 125 -1.55 -15.48 1.66
C MET A 125 -0.10 -15.03 1.68
N ALA A 126 0.27 -14.10 2.55
CA ALA A 126 1.65 -13.65 2.73
C ALA A 126 2.57 -14.84 3.02
N LEU A 127 2.17 -15.71 3.96
CA LEU A 127 2.94 -16.91 4.32
C LEU A 127 3.02 -17.92 3.17
N VAL A 128 1.93 -18.13 2.43
CA VAL A 128 1.90 -19.01 1.25
C VAL A 128 2.85 -18.49 0.17
N LEU A 129 2.79 -17.20 -0.15
CA LEU A 129 3.61 -16.57 -1.19
C LEU A 129 5.08 -16.54 -0.81
N GLN A 130 5.43 -16.21 0.43
CA GLN A 130 6.82 -16.26 0.89
C GLN A 130 7.41 -17.67 0.82
N ARG A 131 6.64 -18.70 1.23
CA ARG A 131 7.08 -20.10 1.12
C ARG A 131 7.22 -20.53 -0.34
N ALA A 132 6.26 -20.16 -1.19
CA ALA A 132 6.29 -20.47 -2.61
C ALA A 132 7.46 -19.75 -3.32
N GLY A 133 7.71 -18.49 -2.99
CA GLY A 133 8.81 -17.68 -3.50
C GLY A 133 10.16 -18.31 -3.21
N ARG A 134 10.40 -18.73 -1.96
CA ARG A 134 11.63 -19.45 -1.57
C ARG A 134 11.77 -20.79 -2.29
N ARG A 135 10.68 -21.56 -2.39
CA ARG A 135 10.69 -22.90 -3.02
C ARG A 135 10.90 -22.83 -4.53
N HIS A 136 10.42 -21.78 -5.18
CA HIS A 136 10.49 -21.59 -6.63
C HIS A 136 11.58 -20.57 -7.05
N HIS A 137 12.40 -20.09 -6.11
CA HIS A 137 13.41 -19.05 -6.32
C HIS A 137 12.85 -17.81 -7.06
N SER A 138 11.63 -17.42 -6.70
CA SER A 138 10.89 -16.34 -7.36
C SER A 138 10.90 -15.09 -6.48
N ILE A 139 11.72 -14.12 -6.89
CA ILE A 139 11.83 -12.81 -6.24
C ILE A 139 10.48 -12.09 -6.21
N THR A 140 9.68 -12.22 -7.28
CA THR A 140 8.36 -11.60 -7.39
C THR A 140 7.37 -12.13 -6.36
N LEU A 141 7.30 -13.45 -6.16
CA LEU A 141 6.44 -14.06 -5.13
C LEU A 141 6.90 -13.71 -3.71
N GLU A 142 8.22 -13.61 -3.47
CA GLU A 142 8.73 -13.15 -2.19
C GLU A 142 8.40 -11.68 -1.92
N ALA A 143 8.52 -10.82 -2.93
CA ALA A 143 8.18 -9.40 -2.84
C ALA A 143 6.69 -9.20 -2.55
N ASP A 144 5.81 -9.88 -3.28
CA ASP A 144 4.36 -9.84 -3.07
C ASP A 144 3.98 -10.35 -1.66
N GLY A 145 4.59 -11.46 -1.22
CA GLY A 145 4.40 -11.97 0.13
C GLY A 145 4.92 -11.06 1.24
N LYS A 146 5.95 -10.24 0.98
CA LYS A 146 6.41 -9.19 1.93
C LYS A 146 5.44 -8.02 1.95
N HIS A 147 4.93 -7.61 0.79
CA HIS A 147 3.93 -6.54 0.71
C HIS A 147 2.67 -6.90 1.49
N LEU A 148 2.11 -8.10 1.28
CA LEU A 148 0.95 -8.57 2.04
C LEU A 148 1.21 -8.64 3.54
N MET A 149 2.45 -8.92 3.97
CA MET A 149 2.82 -8.91 5.38
C MET A 149 2.83 -7.48 5.94
N THR A 150 3.30 -6.49 5.18
CA THR A 150 3.21 -5.07 5.57
C THR A 150 1.75 -4.67 5.78
N ASP A 151 0.86 -5.04 4.85
CA ASP A 151 -0.58 -4.78 4.96
C ASP A 151 -1.20 -5.43 6.20
N VAL A 152 -0.72 -6.62 6.60
CA VAL A 152 -1.16 -7.26 7.85
C VAL A 152 -0.78 -6.42 9.06
N TRP A 153 0.45 -5.91 9.12
CA TRP A 153 0.89 -5.09 10.24
C TRP A 153 0.16 -3.76 10.32
N THR A 154 -0.11 -3.11 9.19
CA THR A 154 -0.89 -1.86 9.16
C THR A 154 -2.34 -2.11 9.59
N SER A 155 -2.98 -3.18 9.10
CA SER A 155 -4.33 -3.59 9.53
C SER A 155 -4.39 -3.93 11.02
N ILE A 156 -3.41 -4.65 11.57
CA ILE A 156 -3.36 -4.94 13.02
C ILE A 156 -3.29 -3.65 13.82
N GLY A 157 -2.51 -2.67 13.39
CA GLY A 157 -2.42 -1.36 14.04
C GLY A 157 -3.77 -0.65 14.08
N VAL A 158 -4.50 -0.65 12.97
CA VAL A 158 -5.85 -0.07 12.88
C VAL A 158 -6.86 -0.83 13.76
N ILE A 159 -6.89 -2.16 13.67
CA ILE A 159 -7.76 -3.02 14.48
C ILE A 159 -7.52 -2.77 15.97
N ALA A 160 -6.25 -2.70 16.39
CA ALA A 160 -5.89 -2.43 17.77
C ALA A 160 -6.36 -1.03 18.21
N GLY A 161 -6.18 -0.01 17.35
CA GLY A 161 -6.68 1.35 17.60
C GLY A 161 -8.19 1.37 17.79
N VAL A 162 -8.96 0.75 16.89
CA VAL A 162 -10.42 0.69 16.95
C VAL A 162 -10.91 -0.16 18.13
N ALA A 163 -10.24 -1.26 18.45
CA ALA A 163 -10.53 -2.07 19.63
C ALA A 163 -10.32 -1.29 20.93
N LEU A 164 -9.30 -0.43 20.98
CA LEU A 164 -9.07 0.44 22.13
C LEU A 164 -10.19 1.49 22.28
N VAL A 165 -10.71 2.02 21.17
CA VAL A 165 -11.91 2.90 21.20
C VAL A 165 -13.10 2.17 21.79
N PHE A 166 -13.35 0.94 21.34
CA PHE A 166 -14.45 0.13 21.83
C PHE A 166 -14.32 -0.18 23.34
N ALA A 167 -13.11 -0.52 23.81
CA ALA A 167 -12.87 -0.85 25.21
C ALA A 167 -12.92 0.37 26.15
N THR A 168 -12.47 1.53 25.68
CA THR A 168 -12.38 2.76 26.51
C THR A 168 -13.63 3.64 26.43
N GLY A 169 -14.44 3.48 25.37
CA GLY A 169 -15.54 4.39 25.05
C GLY A 169 -15.08 5.77 24.57
N TRP A 170 -13.77 5.99 24.37
CA TRP A 170 -13.23 7.29 23.98
C TRP A 170 -13.39 7.51 22.47
N LEU A 171 -14.57 7.97 22.06
CA LEU A 171 -14.97 8.11 20.64
C LEU A 171 -14.04 8.99 19.79
N LEU A 172 -13.29 9.91 20.40
CA LEU A 172 -12.30 10.74 19.70
C LEU A 172 -11.06 9.97 19.28
N LEU A 173 -10.80 8.81 19.89
CA LEU A 173 -9.61 8.02 19.60
C LEU A 173 -9.64 7.44 18.17
N ASP A 174 -10.81 7.09 17.63
CA ASP A 174 -10.96 6.56 16.25
C ASP A 174 -10.51 7.60 15.19
N PRO A 175 -11.07 8.83 15.17
CA PRO A 175 -10.59 9.84 14.24
C PRO A 175 -9.15 10.29 14.51
N LEU A 176 -8.67 10.29 15.77
CA LEU A 176 -7.26 10.61 16.05
C LEU A 176 -6.29 9.57 15.48
N VAL A 177 -6.59 8.28 15.66
CA VAL A 177 -5.80 7.19 15.08
C VAL A 177 -5.83 7.27 13.56
N ALA A 178 -7.02 7.48 12.96
CA ALA A 178 -7.16 7.60 11.53
C ALA A 178 -6.37 8.81 10.95
N LEU A 179 -6.38 9.96 11.64
CA LEU A 179 -5.60 11.13 11.24
C LEU A 179 -4.09 10.89 11.35
N ALA A 180 -3.63 10.21 12.39
CA ALA A 180 -2.22 9.86 12.55
C ALA A 180 -1.74 8.93 11.43
N VAL A 181 -2.54 7.90 11.12
CA VAL A 181 -2.28 6.98 9.99
C VAL A 181 -2.30 7.74 8.66
N ALA A 182 -3.31 8.58 8.42
CA ALA A 182 -3.39 9.39 7.21
C ALA A 182 -2.19 10.34 7.04
N ALA A 183 -1.70 10.97 8.12
CA ALA A 183 -0.51 11.81 8.07
C ALA A 183 0.76 11.02 7.70
N TYR A 184 0.92 9.82 8.28
CA TYR A 184 2.02 8.92 7.93
C TYR A 184 1.96 8.48 6.45
N ILE A 185 0.76 8.12 5.98
CA ILE A 185 0.50 7.72 4.60
C ILE A 185 0.81 8.87 3.63
N ILE A 186 0.40 10.11 3.93
CA ILE A 186 0.76 11.30 3.12
C ILE A 186 2.26 11.46 3.01
N TRP A 187 2.99 11.33 4.13
CA TRP A 187 4.44 11.49 4.11
C TRP A 187 5.11 10.48 3.16
N THR A 188 4.66 9.22 3.21
CA THR A 188 5.10 8.16 2.30
C THR A 188 4.74 8.47 0.84
N GLY A 189 3.48 8.85 0.58
CA GLY A 189 2.99 9.17 -0.77
C GLY A 189 3.71 10.36 -1.41
N VAL A 190 3.90 11.46 -0.66
CA VAL A 190 4.67 12.62 -1.12
C VAL A 190 6.13 12.25 -1.38
N GLY A 191 6.72 11.39 -0.54
CA GLY A 191 8.06 10.85 -0.77
C GLY A 191 8.17 10.09 -2.10
N LEU A 192 7.15 9.27 -2.42
CA LEU A 192 7.09 8.53 -3.68
C LEU A 192 6.93 9.45 -4.89
N MET A 193 6.05 10.46 -4.80
CA MET A 193 5.89 11.47 -5.85
C MET A 193 7.19 12.24 -6.10
N ARG A 194 7.92 12.63 -5.05
CA ARG A 194 9.23 13.30 -5.18
C ARG A 194 10.24 12.43 -5.92
N ARG A 195 10.32 11.13 -5.58
CA ARG A 195 11.19 10.17 -6.28
C ARG A 195 10.81 10.03 -7.76
N SER A 196 9.52 9.93 -8.05
CA SER A 196 9.00 9.91 -9.42
C SER A 196 9.44 11.16 -10.20
N VAL A 197 9.21 12.36 -9.66
CA VAL A 197 9.60 13.62 -10.33
C VAL A 197 11.11 13.68 -10.54
N SER A 198 11.89 13.29 -9.53
CA SER A 198 13.35 13.23 -9.63
C SER A 198 13.82 12.29 -10.75
N GLY A 199 13.22 11.12 -10.88
CA GLY A 199 13.55 10.16 -11.95
C GLY A 199 13.12 10.63 -13.34
N LEU A 200 11.98 11.33 -13.44
CA LEU A 200 11.53 11.91 -14.71
C LEU A 200 12.43 13.06 -15.20
N LEU A 201 12.98 13.84 -14.27
CA LEU A 201 13.86 14.98 -14.53
C LEU A 201 15.34 14.62 -14.71
N ASP A 202 15.66 13.32 -14.82
CA ASP A 202 17.04 12.83 -15.00
C ASP A 202 17.99 13.31 -13.89
N ALA A 203 17.55 13.19 -12.63
CA ALA A 203 18.39 13.52 -11.49
C ALA A 203 19.68 12.68 -11.46
N ALA A 204 20.77 13.31 -11.02
CA ALA A 204 22.04 12.63 -10.82
C ALA A 204 21.93 11.51 -9.78
N ILE A 205 22.71 10.44 -9.99
CA ILE A 205 22.90 9.34 -9.02
C ILE A 205 23.41 9.88 -7.67
N SER A 206 23.19 9.12 -6.60
CA SER A 206 23.51 9.55 -5.24
C SER A 206 25.02 9.84 -5.07
N ARG A 207 25.38 10.70 -4.12
CA ARG A 207 26.81 10.99 -3.83
C ARG A 207 27.58 9.73 -3.44
N ASP A 208 26.92 8.78 -2.80
CA ASP A 208 27.53 7.52 -2.42
C ASP A 208 27.88 6.68 -3.66
N GLU A 209 26.96 6.57 -4.62
CA GLU A 209 27.22 5.92 -5.91
C GLU A 209 28.29 6.67 -6.72
N GLN A 210 28.27 8.01 -6.71
CA GLN A 210 29.32 8.81 -7.37
C GLN A 210 30.69 8.53 -6.75
N ASN A 211 30.78 8.46 -5.42
CA ASN A 211 32.03 8.17 -4.71
C ASN A 211 32.50 6.74 -4.98
N GLU A 212 31.60 5.78 -5.07
CA GLU A 212 31.91 4.38 -5.39
C GLU A 212 32.46 4.25 -6.82
N ILE A 213 31.80 4.89 -7.79
CA ILE A 213 32.28 4.96 -9.17
C ILE A 213 33.63 5.67 -9.24
N THR A 214 33.80 6.77 -8.51
CA THR A 214 35.07 7.52 -8.48
C THR A 214 36.20 6.66 -7.90
N LYS A 215 35.93 5.87 -6.84
CA LYS A 215 36.92 4.93 -6.29
C LYS A 215 37.35 3.90 -7.32
N LEU A 216 36.40 3.29 -8.05
CA LEU A 216 36.69 2.31 -9.10
C LEU A 216 37.58 2.89 -10.21
N PHE A 217 37.35 4.14 -10.61
CA PHE A 217 38.18 4.81 -11.62
C PHE A 217 39.54 5.28 -11.09
N THR A 218 39.68 5.55 -9.79
CA THR A 218 40.95 5.97 -9.19
C THR A 218 41.90 4.78 -8.93
N GLU A 219 41.37 3.55 -8.95
CA GLU A 219 42.14 2.31 -8.79
C GLU A 219 42.84 1.85 -10.08
N TYR A 220 42.59 2.53 -11.21
CA TYR A 220 43.26 2.36 -12.52
C TYR A 220 44.14 3.58 -12.85
#